data_AF-A0A0K8QED0-F1
#
_entry.id   AF-A0A0K8QED0-F1
#
_cell.length_a   1.000
_cell.length_b   1.000
_cell.length_c   1.000
_cell.angle_alpha   90.00
_cell.angle_beta   90.00
_cell.angle_gamma   90.00
#
_symmetry.space_group_name_H-M   'P 1'
#
loop_
_entity.id
_entity.type
_entity.pdbx_description
1 polymer ?
#
loop_
_entity_poly.entity_id
_entity_poly.type
_entity_poly.pdbx_seq_one_letter_code
_entity_poly.pdbx_strand_id
1 'polypeptide(L)'
;MTELVAAGVVNTMPEKTLDATFDHGVVTGDTISGTYEEANNVLNALEGLGISYNDVVAILESEGLDKFVASWKELLADVEGALASARKAS
;
A
#
# COMPACT_ATOMS: atom_id res chain seq x y z
N MET A 1 -1.45 0.43 12.33
CA MET A 1 -2.03 -0.87 11.93
C MET A 1 -3.24 -1.25 12.75
N THR A 2 -3.28 -0.87 14.02
CA THR A 2 -4.39 -1.08 14.96
C THR A 2 -5.73 -0.51 14.50
N GLU A 3 -5.73 0.55 13.70
CA GLU A 3 -6.96 1.21 13.24
C GLU A 3 -7.69 0.49 12.09
N LEU A 4 -7.13 -0.59 11.55
CA LEU A 4 -7.72 -1.34 10.42
C LEU A 4 -7.97 -2.82 10.79
N VAL A 5 -8.55 -3.05 11.97
CA VAL A 5 -8.84 -4.39 12.48
C VAL A 5 -10.34 -4.67 12.32
N ALA A 6 -10.69 -5.74 11.60
CA ALA A 6 -12.06 -6.23 11.49
C ALA A 6 -12.07 -7.74 11.16
N ALA A 7 -13.23 -8.39 11.29
CA ALA A 7 -13.39 -9.78 10.87
C ALA A 7 -13.35 -9.90 9.34
N GLY A 8 -12.64 -10.91 8.82
CA GLY A 8 -12.62 -11.22 7.38
C GLY A 8 -11.73 -10.33 6.52
N VAL A 9 -10.90 -9.46 7.11
CA VAL A 9 -9.92 -8.64 6.39
C VAL A 9 -8.50 -9.12 6.65
N VAL A 10 -7.59 -8.82 5.71
CA VAL A 10 -6.16 -9.09 5.83
C VAL A 10 -5.41 -7.78 5.64
N ASN A 11 -4.39 -7.57 6.47
CA ASN A 11 -3.42 -6.51 6.28
C ASN A 11 -2.07 -7.12 5.91
N THR A 12 -1.59 -6.84 4.69
CA THR A 12 -0.28 -7.30 4.23
C THR A 12 0.79 -6.32 4.66
N MET A 13 1.44 -6.62 5.79
CA MET A 13 2.47 -5.77 6.37
C MET A 13 3.87 -6.15 5.87
N PRO A 14 4.73 -5.17 5.57
CA PRO A 14 6.17 -5.40 5.52
C PRO A 14 6.69 -5.88 6.89
N GLU A 15 7.78 -6.66 6.90
CA GLU A 15 8.38 -7.24 8.11
C GLU A 15 8.59 -6.22 9.23
N LYS A 16 9.20 -5.06 8.91
CA LYS A 16 9.42 -3.99 9.91
C LYS A 16 8.13 -3.48 10.54
N THR A 17 7.05 -3.42 9.77
CA THR A 17 5.75 -2.97 10.26
C THR A 17 5.07 -4.04 11.10
N LEU A 18 5.27 -5.31 10.74
CA LEU A 18 4.85 -6.45 11.55
C LEU A 18 5.58 -6.46 12.90
N ASP A 19 6.90 -6.29 12.91
CA ASP A 19 7.71 -6.24 14.14
C ASP A 19 7.31 -5.07 15.05
N ALA A 20 7.09 -3.89 14.46
CA ALA A 20 6.60 -2.73 15.21
C ALA A 20 5.21 -2.99 15.82
N THR A 21 4.31 -3.62 15.06
CA THR A 21 2.98 -4.00 15.56
C THR A 21 3.08 -5.06 16.66
N PHE A 22 4.05 -5.98 16.59
CA PHE A 22 4.28 -6.98 17.64
C PHE A 22 4.82 -6.36 18.94
N ASP A 23 5.77 -5.42 18.84
CA ASP A 23 6.42 -4.79 19.99
C ASP A 23 5.48 -3.85 20.75
N HIS A 24 4.68 -3.03 20.04
CA HIS A 24 3.89 -1.97 20.67
C HIS A 24 2.48 -1.76 20.07
N GLY A 25 2.01 -2.64 19.20
CA GLY A 25 0.64 -2.57 18.67
C GLY A 25 -0.40 -2.95 19.71
N VAL A 26 -1.40 -2.08 19.92
CA VAL A 26 -2.53 -2.34 20.82
C VAL A 26 -3.79 -2.65 20.00
N VAL A 27 -4.18 -3.93 19.93
CA VAL A 27 -5.40 -4.36 19.23
C VAL A 27 -6.56 -4.40 20.22
N THR A 28 -7.53 -3.50 20.06
CA THR A 28 -8.66 -3.30 20.98
C THR A 28 -9.97 -3.96 20.52
N GLY A 29 -9.98 -4.59 19.34
CA GLY A 29 -11.15 -5.23 18.76
C GLY A 29 -11.40 -4.76 17.32
N ASP A 30 -12.67 -4.80 16.90
CA ASP A 30 -13.09 -4.23 15.62
C ASP A 30 -13.01 -2.70 15.67
N THR A 31 -12.20 -2.10 14.81
CA THR A 31 -11.99 -0.66 14.69
C THR A 31 -12.60 -0.06 13.42
N ILE A 32 -13.25 -0.88 12.59
CA ILE A 32 -13.83 -0.47 11.31
C ILE A 32 -15.35 -0.39 11.41
N SER A 33 -15.99 -1.39 12.00
CA SER A 33 -17.45 -1.43 12.08
C SER A 33 -17.97 -0.24 12.91
N GLY A 34 -18.85 0.56 12.30
CA GLY A 34 -19.47 1.73 12.95
C GLY A 34 -18.75 3.06 12.72
N THR A 35 -17.58 3.09 12.06
CA THR A 35 -16.81 4.33 11.81
C THR A 35 -17.08 4.95 10.43
N TYR A 36 -17.97 4.37 9.61
CA TYR A 36 -18.23 4.81 8.24
C TYR A 36 -18.69 6.26 8.11
N GLU A 37 -19.52 6.74 9.04
CA GLU A 37 -19.99 8.13 9.03
C GLU A 37 -18.83 9.10 9.33
N GLU A 38 -18.01 8.78 10.34
CA GLU A 38 -16.82 9.56 10.68
C GLU A 38 -15.83 9.60 9.51
N ALA A 39 -15.56 8.45 8.89
CA ALA A 39 -14.70 8.36 7.72
C ALA A 39 -15.21 9.23 6.55
N ASN A 40 -16.52 9.21 6.27
CA ASN A 40 -17.12 10.07 5.25
C ASN A 40 -17.01 11.55 5.60
N ASN A 41 -17.19 11.92 6.87
CA ASN A 41 -17.03 13.30 7.31
C ASN A 41 -15.60 13.81 7.10
N VAL A 42 -14.59 12.98 7.33
CA VAL A 42 -13.20 13.31 7.03
C VAL A 42 -13.01 13.55 5.53
N LEU A 43 -13.54 12.68 4.66
CA LEU A 43 -13.45 12.86 3.21
C LEU A 43 -14.18 14.13 2.72
N ASN A 44 -15.38 14.40 3.24
CA ASN A 44 -16.14 15.61 2.93
C ASN A 44 -15.40 16.88 3.38
N ALA A 45 -14.71 16.83 4.53
CA ALA A 45 -13.90 17.95 5.00
C ALA A 45 -12.72 18.24 4.06
N LEU A 46 -12.09 17.22 3.49
CA LEU A 46 -11.06 17.39 2.47
C LEU A 46 -11.62 18.05 1.21
N GLU A 47 -12.80 17.63 0.75
CA GLU A 47 -13.47 18.25 -0.40
C GLU A 47 -13.83 19.72 -0.13
N GLY A 48 -14.27 20.04 1.09
CA GLY A 48 -14.51 21.43 1.53
C GLY A 48 -13.27 22.33 1.50
N LEU A 49 -12.07 21.74 1.54
CA LEU A 49 -10.78 22.43 1.36
C LEU A 49 -10.34 22.50 -0.11
N GLY A 50 -11.15 22.00 -1.05
CA GLY A 50 -10.84 21.92 -2.47
C GLY A 50 -9.96 20.73 -2.86
N ILE A 51 -9.80 19.73 -1.98
CA ILE A 51 -9.05 18.52 -2.26
C ILE A 51 -10.01 17.47 -2.82
N SER A 52 -9.97 17.27 -4.15
CA SER A 52 -10.78 16.25 -4.82
C SER A 52 -10.27 14.85 -4.50
N TYR A 53 -11.11 14.04 -3.84
CA TYR A 53 -10.82 12.62 -3.61
C TYR A 53 -10.61 11.87 -4.94
N ASN A 54 -11.43 12.17 -5.96
CA ASN A 54 -11.33 11.53 -7.27
C ASN A 54 -10.01 11.84 -7.97
N ASP A 55 -9.54 13.09 -7.88
CA ASP A 55 -8.28 13.50 -8.51
C ASP A 55 -7.10 12.84 -7.81
N VAL A 56 -7.11 12.78 -6.47
CA VAL A 56 -6.09 12.09 -5.67
C VAL A 56 -6.04 10.60 -6.03
N VAL A 57 -7.19 9.93 -6.10
CA VAL A 57 -7.25 8.51 -6.48
C VAL A 57 -6.72 8.29 -7.90
N ALA A 58 -7.10 9.13 -8.86
CA ALA A 58 -6.63 9.02 -10.25
C ALA A 58 -5.10 9.18 -10.35
N ILE A 59 -4.52 10.12 -9.60
CA ILE A 59 -3.07 10.32 -9.53
C ILE A 59 -2.39 9.09 -8.92
N LEU A 60 -2.88 8.61 -7.77
CA LEU A 60 -2.29 7.46 -7.08
C LEU A 60 -2.34 6.18 -7.93
N GLU A 61 -3.44 5.96 -8.66
CA GLU A 61 -3.57 4.82 -9.58
C GLU A 61 -2.57 4.91 -10.74
N SER A 62 -2.49 6.07 -11.40
CA SER A 62 -1.56 6.29 -12.52
C SER A 62 -0.11 6.11 -12.06
N GLU A 63 0.28 6.76 -10.96
CA GLU A 63 1.64 6.64 -10.42
C GLU A 63 1.93 5.21 -9.94
N GLY A 64 0.94 4.53 -9.37
CA GLY A 64 1.04 3.14 -8.96
C GLY A 64 1.39 2.25 -10.13
N LEU A 65 0.66 2.37 -11.25
CA LEU A 65 0.93 1.62 -12.47
C LEU A 65 2.33 1.90 -13.01
N ASP A 66 2.72 3.17 -13.08
CA ASP A 66 4.06 3.56 -13.55
C ASP A 66 5.18 2.94 -12.71
N LYS A 67 5.04 2.97 -11.38
CA LYS A 67 6.01 2.35 -10.44
C LYS A 67 6.07 0.83 -10.59
N PHE A 68 4.94 0.18 -10.84
CA PHE A 68 4.90 -1.27 -11.12
C PHE A 68 5.59 -1.61 -12.43
N VAL A 69 5.34 -0.85 -13.50
CA VAL A 69 5.99 -1.04 -14.80
C VAL A 69 7.50 -0.80 -14.71
N ALA A 70 7.93 0.21 -13.95
CA ALA A 70 9.35 0.48 -13.72
C ALA A 70 10.02 -0.70 -13.01
N SER A 71 9.46 -1.15 -11.87
CA SER A 71 9.96 -2.31 -11.11
C SER A 71 10.04 -3.58 -11.96
N TRP A 72 9.09 -3.79 -12.86
CA TRP A 72 9.10 -4.94 -13.78
C TRP A 72 10.22 -4.86 -14.82
N LYS A 73 10.48 -3.68 -15.38
CA LYS A 73 11.59 -3.48 -16.32
C LYS A 73 12.94 -3.66 -15.65
N GLU A 74 13.09 -3.17 -14.42
CA GLU A 74 14.31 -3.39 -13.62
C GLU A 74 14.55 -4.88 -13.38
N LEU A 75 13.52 -5.63 -12.98
CA LEU A 75 13.61 -7.08 -12.81
C LEU A 75 14.03 -7.79 -14.11
N LEU A 76 13.45 -7.42 -15.26
CA LEU A 76 13.83 -8.02 -16.54
C LEU A 76 15.30 -7.74 -16.89
N ALA A 77 15.76 -6.51 -16.69
CA ALA A 77 17.16 -6.13 -16.94
C ALA A 77 18.13 -6.92 -16.05
N ASP A 78 17.79 -7.12 -14.78
CA ASP A 78 18.60 -7.92 -13.84
C ASP A 78 18.69 -9.39 -14.28
N VAL A 79 17.56 -9.98 -14.70
CA VAL A 79 17.51 -11.36 -15.21
C VAL A 79 18.33 -11.50 -16.50
N GLU A 80 18.20 -10.55 -17.43
CA GLU A 80 18.99 -10.53 -18.67
C GLU A 80 20.50 -10.43 -18.39
N GLY A 81 20.90 -9.57 -17.44
CA GLY A 81 22.28 -9.42 -17.00
C GLY A 81 22.84 -10.71 -16.38
N ALA A 82 22.04 -11.38 -15.55
CA ALA A 82 22.41 -12.68 -14.96
C ALA A 82 22.57 -13.77 -16.04
N LEU A 83 21.65 -13.87 -17.00
CA LEU A 83 21.72 -14.84 -18.11
C LEU A 83 22.93 -14.60 -19.01
N ALA A 84 23.23 -13.34 -19.34
CA ALA A 84 24.39 -12.99 -20.15
C ALA A 84 25.71 -13.35 -19.44
N SER A 85 25.77 -13.15 -18.12
CA SER A 85 26.92 -13.50 -17.30
C SER A 85 27.13 -15.02 -17.24
N ALA A 86 26.06 -15.79 -17.04
CA ALA A 86 26.09 -17.25 -17.04
C ALA A 86 26.57 -17.82 -18.39
N ARG A 87 26.12 -17.25 -19.51
CA ARG A 87 26.55 -17.69 -20.86
C ARG A 87 28.03 -17.43 -21.15
N LYS A 88 28.61 -16.36 -20.62
CA LYS A 88 30.05 -16.06 -20.79
C LYS A 88 30.97 -16.93 -19.94
N ALA A 89 30.45 -17.50 -18.86
CA ALA A 89 31.20 -18.38 -17.96
C ALA A 89 31.22 -19.85 -18.41
N SER A 90 30.44 -20.21 -19.44
CA SER A 90 30.41 -21.52 -20.10
C SER A 90 31.24 -21.52 -21.38
#